data_AF-A0A3D5NYP7-F1
#
_entry.id   AF-A0A3D5NYP7-F1
#
_cell.length_a   1.000
_cell.length_b   1.000
_cell.length_c   1.000
_cell.angle_alpha   90.00
_cell.angle_beta   90.00
_cell.angle_gamma   90.00
#
_symmetry.space_group_name_H-M   'P 1'
#
loop_
_entity.id
_entity.type
_entity.pdbx_description
1 polymer ?
#
loop_
_entity_poly.entity_id
_entity_poly.type
_entity_poly.pdbx_seq_one_letter_code
_entity_poly.pdbx_strand_id
1 'polypeptide(L)'
;MPPNHTERFSMALVFGENLDDLRRNKEVVQNIYNANYNFARPPEKPTVTAVAGDGKVTLYWDDFAESSYDDPAFTHPATGGYDFEGYRIYKATDASFNDAYNITNGYGEAAFHEPIAQYD
;
A
#
# COMPACT_ATOMS: atom_id res chain seq x y z
N MET A 1 -16.30 -2.16 -37.24
CA MET A 1 -16.75 -3.02 -36.14
C MET A 1 -18.27 -3.05 -36.15
N PRO A 2 -18.92 -4.19 -35.86
CA PRO A 2 -20.37 -4.27 -35.82
C PRO A 2 -20.96 -3.41 -34.68
N PRO A 3 -22.21 -2.94 -34.78
CA PRO A 3 -22.92 -2.30 -33.68
C PRO A 3 -22.97 -3.21 -32.45
N ASN A 4 -22.88 -2.65 -31.23
CA ASN A 4 -22.82 -3.37 -29.93
C ASN A 4 -21.55 -4.20 -29.65
N HIS A 5 -20.42 -3.87 -30.29
CA HIS A 5 -19.11 -4.44 -29.96
C HIS A 5 -18.45 -3.72 -28.78
N THR A 6 -18.05 -4.45 -27.73
CA THR A 6 -17.36 -3.90 -26.55
C THR A 6 -15.89 -4.29 -26.57
N GLU A 7 -15.00 -3.30 -26.53
CA GLU A 7 -13.57 -3.49 -26.31
C GLU A 7 -13.19 -3.10 -24.89
N ARG A 8 -12.25 -3.82 -24.29
CA ARG A 8 -11.66 -3.46 -22.99
C ARG A 8 -10.25 -2.95 -23.23
N PHE A 9 -9.99 -1.73 -22.78
CA PHE A 9 -8.66 -1.15 -22.79
C PHE A 9 -8.15 -1.07 -21.35
N SER A 10 -6.88 -1.42 -21.18
CA SER A 10 -6.16 -1.22 -19.93
C SER A 10 -5.04 -0.23 -20.17
N MET A 11 -4.88 0.71 -19.23
CA MET A 11 -3.86 1.74 -19.27
C MET A 11 -3.07 1.71 -17.96
N ALA A 12 -1.76 1.95 -18.04
CA ALA A 12 -0.89 2.04 -16.89
C ALA A 12 -0.04 3.31 -16.97
N LEU A 13 0.15 3.95 -15.83
CA LEU A 13 1.17 4.97 -15.61
C LEU A 13 2.26 4.31 -14.76
N VAL A 14 3.47 4.22 -15.29
CA VAL A 14 4.60 3.58 -14.63
C VAL A 14 5.64 4.64 -14.31
N PHE A 15 6.08 4.67 -13.07
CA PHE A 15 7.07 5.61 -12.54
C PHE A 15 8.30 4.83 -12.06
N GLY A 16 9.43 5.51 -11.97
CA GLY A 16 10.63 4.99 -11.32
C GLY A 16 11.66 6.11 -11.12
N GLU A 17 12.50 5.98 -10.10
CA GLU A 17 13.55 6.97 -9.80
C GLU A 17 14.62 7.01 -10.91
N ASN A 18 14.86 5.87 -11.55
CA ASN A 18 15.80 5.69 -12.64
C ASN A 18 15.24 4.69 -13.67
N LEU A 19 15.99 4.46 -14.76
CA LEU A 19 15.54 3.59 -15.84
C LEU A 19 15.37 2.12 -15.42
N ASP A 20 16.21 1.63 -14.51
CA ASP A 20 16.15 0.24 -14.08
C ASP A 20 14.99 0.00 -13.10
N ASP A 21 14.71 0.96 -12.22
CA ASP A 21 13.49 0.99 -11.40
C ASP A 21 12.24 1.01 -12.27
N LEU A 22 12.18 1.91 -13.26
CA LEU A 22 11.07 2.01 -14.21
C LEU A 22 10.81 0.68 -14.94
N ARG A 23 11.88 -0.03 -15.32
CA ARG A 23 11.78 -1.35 -15.97
C ARG A 23 11.22 -2.41 -15.02
N ARG A 24 11.68 -2.46 -13.78
CA ARG A 24 11.15 -3.39 -12.77
C ARG A 24 9.68 -3.09 -12.46
N ASN A 25 9.32 -1.82 -12.29
CA ASN A 25 7.93 -1.42 -12.07
C ASN A 25 7.02 -1.80 -13.25
N LYS A 26 7.53 -1.69 -14.49
CA LYS A 26 6.82 -2.18 -15.68
C LYS A 26 6.59 -3.69 -15.62
N GLU A 27 7.59 -4.48 -15.24
CA GLU A 27 7.46 -5.94 -15.12
C GLU A 27 6.40 -6.33 -14.08
N VAL A 28 6.39 -5.66 -12.92
CA VAL A 28 5.35 -5.84 -11.90
C VAL A 28 3.95 -5.54 -12.45
N VAL A 29 3.77 -4.40 -13.13
CA VAL A 29 2.49 -4.02 -13.73
C VAL A 29 2.02 -5.05 -14.78
N GLN A 30 2.95 -5.56 -15.59
CA GLN A 30 2.62 -6.59 -16.58
C GLN A 30 2.18 -7.90 -15.91
N ASN A 31 2.82 -8.28 -14.80
CA ASN A 31 2.44 -9.47 -14.04
C ASN A 31 1.03 -9.33 -13.44
N ILE A 32 0.69 -8.15 -12.89
CA ILE A 32 -0.67 -7.85 -12.39
C ILE A 32 -1.71 -7.97 -13.50
N TYR A 33 -1.42 -7.43 -14.69
CA TYR A 33 -2.30 -7.55 -15.85
C TYR A 33 -2.49 -9.02 -16.25
N ASN A 34 -1.41 -9.79 -16.35
CA ASN A 34 -1.45 -11.21 -16.69
C ASN A 34 -2.20 -12.05 -15.64
N ALA A 35 -2.17 -11.61 -14.38
CA ALA A 35 -2.91 -12.23 -13.27
C ALA A 35 -4.40 -11.84 -13.23
N ASN A 36 -4.92 -11.17 -14.26
CA ASN A 36 -6.28 -10.62 -14.29
C ASN A 36 -6.59 -9.72 -13.08
N TYR A 37 -5.61 -8.92 -12.65
CA TYR A 37 -5.71 -8.02 -11.50
C TYR A 37 -5.93 -8.71 -10.14
N ASN A 38 -5.60 -10.00 -10.03
CA ASN A 38 -5.59 -10.71 -8.75
C ASN A 38 -4.19 -10.62 -8.13
N PHE A 39 -4.06 -9.88 -7.03
CA PHE A 39 -2.82 -9.70 -6.27
C PHE A 39 -3.15 -9.38 -4.81
N ALA A 40 -2.15 -9.46 -3.93
CA ALA A 40 -2.30 -9.12 -2.52
C ALA A 40 -2.84 -7.70 -2.34
N ARG A 41 -3.79 -7.51 -1.43
CA ARG A 41 -4.41 -6.22 -1.15
C ARG A 41 -3.99 -5.75 0.23
N PRO A 42 -3.96 -4.43 0.47
CA PRO A 42 -3.81 -3.94 1.83
C PRO A 42 -5.04 -4.32 2.67
N PRO A 43 -4.89 -4.39 4.01
CA PRO A 43 -6.02 -4.57 4.91
C PRO A 43 -7.08 -3.49 4.76
N GLU A 44 -8.30 -3.80 5.20
CA GLU A 44 -9.37 -2.81 5.37
C GLU A 44 -8.92 -1.64 6.24
N LYS A 45 -9.38 -0.43 5.91
CA LYS A 45 -8.89 0.79 6.58
C LYS A 45 -9.61 0.98 7.92
N PRO A 46 -8.86 1.26 9.02
CA PRO A 46 -9.49 1.63 10.28
C PRO A 46 -10.02 3.07 10.22
N THR A 47 -10.97 3.40 11.10
CA THR A 47 -11.44 4.77 11.29
C THR A 47 -10.55 5.49 12.28
N VAL A 48 -9.85 6.55 11.84
CA VAL A 48 -8.94 7.32 12.70
C VAL A 48 -9.60 8.64 13.13
N THR A 49 -9.53 8.93 14.43
CA THR A 49 -9.92 10.21 15.03
C THR A 49 -8.69 10.91 15.61
N ALA A 50 -8.49 12.17 15.24
CA ALA A 50 -7.42 13.01 15.77
C ALA A 50 -7.98 14.08 16.71
N VAL A 51 -7.43 14.15 17.93
CA VAL A 51 -7.78 15.15 18.94
C VAL A 51 -6.59 16.07 19.16
N ALA A 52 -6.75 17.35 18.85
CA ALA A 52 -5.72 18.36 19.07
C ALA A 52 -5.58 18.70 20.56
N GLY A 53 -4.34 18.84 21.02
CA GLY A 53 -3.98 19.38 22.33
C GLY A 53 -2.83 20.37 22.23
N ASP A 54 -2.42 20.93 23.35
CA ASP A 54 -1.29 21.87 23.38
C ASP A 54 0.03 21.14 23.06
N GLY A 55 0.66 21.50 21.94
CA GLY A 55 1.91 20.91 21.45
C GLY A 55 1.84 19.42 21.06
N LYS A 56 0.64 18.83 21.01
CA LYS A 56 0.47 17.40 20.71
C LYS A 56 -0.84 17.08 20.00
N VAL A 57 -0.88 15.92 19.36
CA VAL A 57 -2.09 15.33 18.79
C VAL A 57 -2.23 13.93 19.37
N THR A 58 -3.41 13.60 19.86
CA THR A 58 -3.74 12.24 20.27
C THR A 58 -4.55 11.59 19.16
N LEU A 59 -4.08 10.43 18.68
CA LEU A 59 -4.79 9.62 17.69
C LEU A 59 -5.53 8.49 18.40
N TYR A 60 -6.75 8.24 17.98
CA TYR A 60 -7.57 7.08 18.34
C TYR A 60 -7.99 6.39 17.05
N TRP A 61 -8.04 5.07 17.04
CA TRP A 61 -8.54 4.31 15.89
C TRP A 61 -9.33 3.08 16.36
N ASP A 62 -10.19 2.58 15.48
CA ASP A 62 -10.88 1.30 15.69
C ASP A 62 -10.00 0.11 15.25
N ASP A 63 -10.44 -1.09 15.61
CA ASP A 63 -9.77 -2.36 15.33
C ASP A 63 -10.24 -3.02 14.02
N PHE A 64 -10.98 -2.30 13.17
CA PHE A 64 -11.63 -2.89 12.00
C PHE A 64 -10.63 -3.56 11.05
N ALA A 65 -9.44 -2.98 10.90
CA ALA A 65 -8.36 -3.50 10.07
C ALA A 65 -7.85 -4.88 10.51
N GLU A 66 -7.89 -5.20 11.81
CA GLU A 66 -7.45 -6.49 12.37
C GLU A 66 -8.35 -7.64 11.91
N SER A 67 -9.59 -7.34 11.54
CA SER A 67 -10.56 -8.30 11.02
C SER A 67 -10.57 -8.41 9.49
N SER A 68 -9.63 -7.75 8.81
CA SER A 68 -9.52 -7.78 7.35
C SER A 68 -9.27 -9.21 6.86
N TYR A 69 -10.08 -9.64 5.89
CA TYR A 69 -9.94 -10.93 5.25
C TYR A 69 -9.38 -10.77 3.84
N ASP A 70 -8.28 -11.48 3.59
CA ASP A 70 -7.66 -11.62 2.28
C ASP A 70 -7.84 -13.03 1.72
N ASP A 71 -7.84 -13.12 0.39
CA ASP A 71 -7.96 -14.40 -0.30
C ASP A 71 -6.78 -15.31 0.12
N PRO A 72 -7.05 -16.54 0.60
CA PRO A 72 -6.01 -17.47 1.05
C PRO A 72 -4.92 -17.76 0.01
N ALA A 73 -5.17 -17.50 -1.27
CA ALA A 73 -4.15 -17.56 -2.33
C ALA A 73 -3.02 -16.52 -2.16
N PHE A 74 -3.25 -15.44 -1.41
CA PHE A 74 -2.29 -14.35 -1.18
C PHE A 74 -1.79 -14.25 0.27
N THR A 75 -2.38 -15.01 1.20
CA THR A 75 -1.99 -15.01 2.62
C THR A 75 -1.22 -16.26 3.01
N HIS A 76 -0.52 -16.23 4.15
CA HIS A 76 0.12 -17.43 4.69
C HIS A 76 -0.94 -18.49 5.10
N PRO A 77 -0.81 -19.79 4.73
CA PRO A 77 -1.86 -20.79 4.98
C PRO A 77 -2.29 -20.92 6.45
N ALA A 78 -1.39 -20.65 7.39
CA ALA A 78 -1.69 -20.72 8.83
C ALA A 78 -2.58 -19.58 9.35
N THR A 79 -2.74 -18.48 8.61
CA THR A 79 -3.57 -17.33 9.04
C THR A 79 -5.03 -17.50 8.63
N GLY A 80 -5.34 -18.44 7.72
CA GLY A 80 -6.69 -18.69 7.26
C GLY A 80 -7.33 -17.49 6.54
N GLY A 81 -6.51 -16.60 5.97
CA GLY A 81 -6.95 -15.36 5.32
C GLY A 81 -6.95 -14.11 6.22
N TYR A 82 -6.53 -14.22 7.49
CA TYR A 82 -6.43 -13.08 8.42
C TYR A 82 -4.98 -12.83 8.82
N ASP A 83 -4.24 -12.08 8.01
CA ASP A 83 -2.79 -11.85 8.15
C ASP A 83 -2.40 -10.41 8.52
N PHE A 84 -3.28 -9.70 9.24
CA PHE A 84 -2.96 -8.37 9.76
C PHE A 84 -1.67 -8.38 10.60
N GLU A 85 -0.74 -7.48 10.30
CA GLU A 85 0.61 -7.44 10.91
C GLU A 85 0.84 -6.29 11.91
N GLY A 86 -0.17 -5.45 12.15
CA GLY A 86 -0.09 -4.33 13.09
C GLY A 86 -0.26 -2.94 12.45
N TYR A 87 -0.15 -1.91 13.29
CA TYR A 87 -0.30 -0.51 12.92
C TYR A 87 1.06 0.20 12.84
N ARG A 88 1.21 1.11 11.87
CA ARG A 88 2.33 2.06 11.81
C ARG A 88 1.82 3.49 11.78
N ILE A 89 2.41 4.36 12.60
CA ILE A 89 2.08 5.79 12.64
C ILE A 89 3.19 6.56 11.93
N TYR A 90 2.79 7.36 10.95
CA TYR A 90 3.69 8.23 10.18
C TYR A 90 3.43 9.69 10.53
N LYS A 91 4.48 10.49 10.58
CA LYS A 91 4.40 11.93 10.82
C LYS A 91 5.40 12.64 9.90
N ALA A 92 4.93 13.69 9.25
CA ALA A 92 5.71 14.51 8.35
C ALA A 92 5.44 16.00 8.64
N THR A 93 6.44 16.83 8.33
CA THR A 93 6.31 18.29 8.24
C THR A 93 6.08 18.74 6.80
N ASP A 94 6.53 17.95 5.82
CA ASP A 94 6.22 18.13 4.41
C ASP A 94 4.85 17.51 4.08
N ALA A 95 4.01 18.25 3.36
CA ALA A 95 2.66 17.77 3.01
C ALA A 95 2.67 16.57 2.05
N SER A 96 3.79 16.36 1.32
CA SER A 96 3.98 15.19 0.45
C SER A 96 4.72 14.06 1.17
N PHE A 97 4.98 14.20 2.47
CA PHE A 97 5.69 13.21 3.31
C PHE A 97 7.13 12.90 2.86
N ASN A 98 7.75 13.78 2.07
CA ASN A 98 9.10 13.55 1.56
C ASN A 98 10.15 13.44 2.68
N ASP A 99 9.94 14.13 3.80
CA ASP A 99 10.85 14.10 4.96
C ASP A 99 10.79 12.78 5.72
N ALA A 100 9.69 12.02 5.60
CA ALA A 100 9.57 10.67 6.15
C ALA A 100 9.95 9.60 5.11
N TYR A 101 10.04 9.90 3.81
CA TYR A 101 10.29 8.93 2.73
C TYR A 101 11.78 8.64 2.52
N ASN A 102 12.41 8.03 3.52
CA ASN A 102 13.88 7.90 3.61
C ASN A 102 14.37 6.45 3.74
N ILE A 103 13.48 5.44 3.75
CA ILE A 103 13.87 4.03 3.82
C ILE A 103 14.02 3.48 2.40
N THR A 104 15.21 2.97 2.09
CA THR A 104 15.52 2.43 0.77
C THR A 104 15.31 0.92 0.64
N ASN A 105 14.96 0.46 -0.56
CA ASN A 105 14.96 -0.95 -0.91
C ASN A 105 16.40 -1.51 -1.10
N GLY A 106 16.51 -2.80 -1.45
CA GLY A 106 17.81 -3.44 -1.71
C GLY A 106 18.59 -2.92 -2.93
N TYR A 107 17.98 -2.07 -3.75
CA TYR A 107 18.61 -1.39 -4.90
C TYR A 107 19.00 0.05 -4.60
N GLY A 108 18.70 0.56 -3.40
CA GLY A 108 19.01 1.93 -2.98
C GLY A 108 17.97 2.98 -3.38
N GLU A 109 16.84 2.58 -3.96
CA GLU A 109 15.71 3.49 -4.24
C GLU A 109 14.88 3.70 -2.98
N ALA A 110 14.39 4.92 -2.75
CA ALA A 110 13.47 5.17 -1.65
C ALA A 110 12.18 4.38 -1.89
N ALA A 111 11.70 3.69 -0.86
CA ALA A 111 10.61 2.72 -0.97
C ALA A 111 9.58 2.84 0.14
N PHE A 112 10.00 3.23 1.36
CA PHE A 112 9.10 3.30 2.50
C PHE A 112 9.28 4.59 3.31
N HIS A 113 8.22 4.93 4.02
CA HIS A 113 8.26 5.98 5.02
C HIS A 113 8.80 5.44 6.35
N GLU A 114 9.55 6.23 7.09
CA GLU A 114 9.95 5.94 8.46
C GLU A 114 8.78 6.19 9.42
N PRO A 115 8.32 5.16 10.17
CA PRO A 115 7.27 5.33 11.16
C PRO A 115 7.83 5.95 12.44
N ILE A 116 7.02 6.76 13.12
CA ILE A 116 7.33 7.28 14.46
C ILE A 116 6.92 6.31 15.58
N ALA A 117 6.04 5.36 15.27
CA ALA A 117 5.58 4.31 16.19
C ALA A 117 5.02 3.12 15.40
N GLN A 118 5.10 1.93 16.01
CA GLN A 118 4.49 0.69 15.54
C GLN A 118 3.80 0.00 16.72
N TYR A 119 2.63 -0.60 16.46
CA TYR A 119 1.78 -1.29 17.45
C TYR A 119 1.29 -2.62 16.87
N ASP A 120 1.08 -3.62 17.73
CA ASP A 120 0.53 -4.94 17.44
C ASP A 120 -0.63 -5.30 18.38
#